data_AF-A0A850SMZ5-F1
#
_entry.id   AF-A0A850SMZ5-F1
#
_cell.length_a   1.000
_cell.length_b   1.000
_cell.length_c   1.000
_cell.angle_alpha   90.00
_cell.angle_beta   90.00
_cell.angle_gamma   90.00
#
_symmetry.space_group_name_H-M   'P 1'
#
loop_
_entity.id
_entity.type
_entity.pdbx_description
1 polymer ?
#
loop_
_entity_poly.entity_id
_entity_poly.type
_entity_poly.pdbx_seq_one_letter_code
_entity_poly.pdbx_strand_id
1 'polypeptide(L)'
;MSAFAMAACTQGESISSPGPTNPGTPPGGGGGGGGGGGGTAQCPAGFATGPSVGSFTVCNVSGSILSNLTLPFVQGVAYRLNGRVDVGVDVGADGNASGGARATLTIEPGGRVVG
;
A
#
# COMPACT_ATOMS: atom_id res chain seq x y z
N MET A 1 23.16 52.54 8.02
CA MET A 1 21.76 52.11 8.14
C MET A 1 21.50 51.01 7.13
N SER A 2 21.21 49.82 7.63
CA SER A 2 20.95 48.59 6.87
C SER A 2 19.50 48.57 6.39
N ALA A 3 19.25 48.02 5.20
CA ALA A 3 17.95 47.50 4.80
C ALA A 3 18.15 46.34 3.82
N PHE A 4 18.29 45.13 4.36
CA PHE A 4 18.13 43.89 3.62
C PHE A 4 16.63 43.73 3.30
N ALA A 5 16.26 43.84 2.03
CA ALA A 5 14.89 43.54 1.59
C ALA A 5 14.70 42.02 1.54
N MET A 6 13.94 41.49 2.50
CA MET A 6 13.45 40.11 2.47
C MET A 6 12.48 39.96 1.29
N ALA A 7 12.93 39.40 0.17
CA ALA A 7 12.05 38.93 -0.89
C ALA A 7 11.34 37.66 -0.40
N ALA A 8 10.15 37.82 0.18
CA ALA A 8 9.28 36.71 0.47
C ALA A 8 8.87 36.04 -0.86
N CYS A 9 9.11 34.74 -0.98
CA CYS A 9 8.63 33.93 -2.09
C CYS A 9 7.09 34.02 -2.16
N THR A 10 6.55 34.86 -3.05
CA THR A 10 5.11 34.96 -3.34
C THR A 10 4.63 33.79 -4.22
N GLN A 11 4.96 32.57 -3.84
CA GLN A 11 4.57 31.34 -4.57
C GLN A 11 3.93 30.36 -3.58
N GLY A 12 2.70 30.63 -3.16
CA GLY A 12 2.03 29.74 -2.20
C GLY A 12 0.52 29.85 -2.09
N GLU A 13 -0.16 30.71 -2.85
CA GLU A 13 -1.62 30.87 -2.75
C GLU A 13 -2.36 29.89 -3.66
N SER A 14 -2.10 28.60 -3.44
CA SER A 14 -3.02 27.48 -3.67
C SER A 14 -2.25 26.17 -3.42
N ILE A 15 -1.88 25.93 -2.16
CA ILE A 15 -1.84 24.54 -1.69
C ILE A 15 -3.31 24.12 -1.58
N SER A 16 -3.89 23.84 -2.74
CA SER A 16 -5.10 23.04 -2.82
C SER A 16 -4.65 21.65 -2.41
N SER A 17 -4.64 21.40 -1.09
CA SER A 17 -4.74 20.04 -0.60
C SER A 17 -5.89 19.44 -1.39
N PRO A 18 -5.72 18.32 -2.10
CA PRO A 18 -6.87 17.62 -2.63
C PRO A 18 -7.79 17.47 -1.43
N GLY A 19 -8.99 18.06 -1.50
CA GLY A 19 -10.02 17.81 -0.50
C GLY A 19 -10.21 16.30 -0.37
N PRO A 20 -10.91 15.80 0.65
CA PRO A 20 -11.07 14.37 0.85
C PRO A 20 -11.83 13.78 -0.34
N THR A 21 -11.12 13.38 -1.38
CA THR A 21 -11.61 12.45 -2.38
C THR A 21 -11.66 11.15 -1.63
N ASN A 22 -12.77 10.93 -0.93
CA ASN A 22 -13.18 9.66 -0.37
C ASN A 22 -12.96 8.62 -1.46
N PRO A 23 -11.88 7.81 -1.41
CA PRO A 23 -11.72 6.74 -2.36
C PRO A 23 -12.85 5.79 -1.99
N GLY A 24 -13.90 5.76 -2.80
CA GLY A 24 -15.08 4.94 -2.55
C GLY A 24 -14.64 3.55 -2.14
N THR A 25 -15.30 3.00 -1.12
CA THR A 25 -15.14 1.62 -0.68
C THR A 25 -15.06 0.74 -1.94
N PRO A 26 -13.95 0.02 -2.17
CA PRO A 26 -13.82 -0.81 -3.35
C PRO A 26 -15.02 -1.78 -3.44
N PRO A 27 -15.63 -1.96 -4.62
CA PRO A 27 -16.65 -2.98 -4.78
C PRO A 27 -16.04 -4.33 -4.40
N GLY A 28 -16.78 -5.11 -3.60
CA GLY A 28 -16.38 -6.46 -3.20
C GLY A 28 -16.00 -7.29 -4.42
N GLY A 29 -14.71 -7.54 -4.59
CA GLY A 29 -14.16 -8.39 -5.64
C GLY A 29 -14.31 -9.84 -5.24
N GLY A 30 -15.44 -10.44 -5.62
CA GLY A 30 -15.61 -11.88 -5.60
C GLY A 30 -14.81 -12.56 -6.72
N GLY A 31 -14.27 -13.73 -6.39
CA GLY A 31 -14.11 -14.85 -7.32
C GLY A 31 -12.77 -14.96 -8.05
N GLY A 32 -12.18 -16.16 -7.97
CA GLY A 32 -11.18 -16.59 -8.95
C GLY A 32 -10.12 -17.53 -8.42
N GLY A 33 -10.52 -18.73 -7.97
CA GLY A 33 -9.58 -19.84 -7.83
C GLY A 33 -8.96 -20.22 -9.18
N GLY A 34 -7.69 -20.57 -9.17
CA GLY A 34 -6.97 -21.02 -10.36
C GLY A 34 -5.56 -21.47 -9.99
N GLY A 35 -5.43 -22.75 -9.65
CA GLY A 35 -4.13 -23.40 -9.48
C GLY A 35 -3.36 -23.39 -10.80
N GLY A 36 -2.06 -23.13 -10.71
CA GLY A 36 -1.14 -23.18 -11.84
C GLY A 36 0.29 -23.08 -11.33
N GLY A 37 0.94 -24.25 -11.27
CA GLY A 37 2.22 -24.48 -10.62
C GLY A 37 3.39 -23.69 -11.22
N GLY A 38 4.35 -23.41 -10.35
CA GLY A 38 5.63 -22.78 -10.69
C GLY A 38 6.49 -22.58 -9.44
N GLY A 39 5.87 -22.15 -8.34
CA GLY A 39 6.51 -22.09 -7.03
C GLY A 39 6.03 -23.21 -6.09
N THR A 40 6.97 -23.82 -5.37
CA THR A 40 6.69 -24.80 -4.30
C THR A 40 6.60 -24.14 -2.92
N ALA A 41 6.90 -22.84 -2.84
CA ALA A 41 6.85 -22.08 -1.60
C ALA A 41 5.40 -21.81 -1.20
N GLN A 42 5.14 -21.72 0.10
CA GLN A 42 3.82 -21.42 0.64
C GLN A 42 3.73 -19.96 1.04
N CYS A 43 2.58 -19.33 0.76
CA CYS A 43 2.32 -17.99 1.27
C CYS A 43 2.24 -17.98 2.79
N PRO A 44 2.77 -16.92 3.46
CA PRO A 44 2.55 -16.74 4.88
C PRO A 44 1.06 -16.64 5.20
N ALA A 45 0.72 -16.91 6.47
CA ALA A 45 -0.64 -16.78 6.95
C ALA A 45 -1.19 -15.36 6.67
N GLY A 46 -2.42 -15.28 6.18
CA GLY A 46 -3.09 -14.02 5.86
C GLY A 46 -2.95 -13.55 4.41
N PHE A 47 -2.19 -14.25 3.56
CA PHE A 47 -2.11 -13.95 2.12
C PHE A 47 -2.79 -15.02 1.27
N ALA A 48 -3.51 -14.59 0.24
CA ALA A 48 -4.11 -15.51 -0.72
C ALA A 48 -3.09 -15.88 -1.80
N THR A 49 -2.89 -17.18 -2.05
CA THR A 49 -2.03 -17.65 -3.13
C THR A 49 -2.64 -17.30 -4.50
N GLY A 50 -1.87 -16.62 -5.33
CA GLY A 50 -2.22 -16.28 -6.71
C GLY A 50 -1.58 -17.20 -7.75
N PRO A 51 -1.84 -16.96 -9.05
CA PRO A 51 -1.12 -17.61 -10.12
C PRO A 51 0.38 -17.31 -9.99
N SER A 52 1.19 -18.36 -10.11
CA SER A 52 2.64 -18.25 -10.05
C SER A 52 3.18 -17.39 -11.19
N VAL A 53 4.31 -16.70 -10.94
CA VAL A 53 5.02 -15.90 -11.94
C VAL A 53 6.41 -16.48 -12.08
N GLY A 54 6.66 -17.16 -13.22
CA GLY A 54 7.87 -17.94 -13.42
C GLY A 54 8.01 -19.03 -12.37
N SER A 55 9.16 -19.06 -11.68
CA SER A 55 9.45 -20.03 -10.60
C SER A 55 9.02 -19.56 -9.21
N PHE A 56 8.31 -18.44 -9.10
CA PHE A 56 7.91 -17.86 -7.80
C PHE A 56 6.43 -18.12 -7.49
N THR A 57 6.17 -18.53 -6.25
CA THR A 57 4.81 -18.54 -5.68
C THR A 57 4.40 -17.09 -5.46
N VAL A 58 3.23 -16.71 -5.97
CA VAL A 58 2.70 -15.37 -5.79
C VAL A 58 1.73 -15.32 -4.61
N CYS A 59 1.94 -14.37 -3.70
CA CYS A 59 1.04 -14.07 -2.60
C CYS A 59 0.36 -12.73 -2.85
N ASN A 60 -0.96 -12.75 -3.04
CA ASN A 60 -1.73 -11.56 -3.33
C ASN A 60 -1.91 -10.71 -2.07
N VAL A 61 -1.63 -9.42 -2.20
CA VAL A 61 -1.93 -8.35 -1.26
C VAL A 61 -2.99 -7.47 -1.91
N SER A 62 -4.17 -7.38 -1.30
CA SER A 62 -5.32 -6.66 -1.87
C SER A 62 -6.13 -5.98 -0.77
N GLY A 63 -6.80 -4.88 -1.12
CA GLY A 63 -7.71 -4.19 -0.22
C GLY A 63 -7.02 -3.12 0.65
N SER A 64 -7.69 -2.76 1.76
CA SER A 64 -7.24 -1.71 2.67
C SER A 64 -6.47 -2.28 3.86
N ILE A 65 -5.19 -1.91 3.96
CA ILE A 65 -4.29 -2.20 5.07
C ILE A 65 -4.50 -1.10 6.12
N LEU A 66 -5.33 -1.37 7.12
CA LEU A 66 -5.68 -0.41 8.18
C LEU A 66 -4.79 -0.54 9.44
N SER A 67 -3.92 -1.54 9.47
CA SER A 67 -2.96 -1.81 10.54
C SER A 67 -1.60 -2.16 9.96
N ASN A 68 -0.55 -2.12 10.77
CA ASN A 68 0.80 -2.43 10.31
C ASN A 68 0.87 -3.86 9.73
N LEU A 69 1.33 -3.97 8.48
CA LEU A 69 1.51 -5.23 7.78
C LEU A 69 2.98 -5.39 7.40
N THR A 70 3.58 -6.50 7.80
CA THR A 70 4.92 -6.86 7.36
C THR A 70 4.82 -7.97 6.33
N LEU A 71 5.47 -7.78 5.18
CA LEU A 71 5.67 -8.79 4.15
C LEU A 71 7.00 -9.51 4.44
N PRO A 72 6.97 -10.72 5.02
CA PRO A 72 8.19 -11.41 5.37
C PRO A 72 8.95 -11.89 4.14
N PHE A 73 10.27 -12.01 4.23
CA PHE A 73 11.03 -12.63 3.16
C PHE A 73 10.87 -14.16 3.21
N VAL A 74 10.24 -14.71 2.18
CA VAL A 74 10.18 -16.17 1.98
C VAL A 74 10.84 -16.49 0.65
N GLN A 75 11.79 -17.42 0.67
CA GLN A 75 12.48 -17.85 -0.55
C GLN A 75 11.48 -18.45 -1.54
N GLY A 76 11.55 -18.02 -2.80
CA GLY A 76 10.64 -18.48 -3.84
C GLY A 76 9.23 -17.86 -3.77
N VAL A 77 9.01 -16.85 -2.92
CA VAL A 77 7.76 -16.09 -2.86
C VAL A 77 7.93 -14.69 -3.45
N ALA A 78 6.90 -14.23 -4.17
CA ALA A 78 6.74 -12.84 -4.57
C ALA A 78 5.37 -12.33 -4.10
N TYR A 79 5.33 -11.12 -3.53
CA TYR A 79 4.09 -10.46 -3.11
C TYR A 79 3.54 -9.65 -4.26
N ARG A 80 2.32 -9.94 -4.69
CA ARG A 80 1.66 -9.18 -5.76
C ARG A 80 0.64 -8.22 -5.18
N LEU A 81 0.76 -6.94 -5.52
CA LEU A 81 -0.28 -5.95 -5.24
C LEU A 81 -1.42 -6.19 -6.24
N ASN A 82 -2.47 -6.88 -5.80
CA ASN A 82 -3.58 -7.23 -6.66
C ASN A 82 -4.62 -6.10 -6.66
N GLY A 83 -4.60 -5.29 -7.70
CA GLY A 83 -5.52 -4.15 -7.86
C GLY A 83 -5.12 -2.97 -6.96
N ARG A 84 -6.13 -2.26 -6.44
CA ARG A 84 -5.91 -1.13 -5.54
C ARG A 84 -5.56 -1.64 -4.14
N VAL A 85 -4.42 -1.19 -3.63
CA VAL A 85 -3.97 -1.44 -2.26
C VAL A 85 -3.86 -0.10 -1.55
N ASP A 86 -4.65 0.07 -0.51
CA ASP A 86 -4.66 1.27 0.31
C ASP A 86 -3.92 1.00 1.61
N VAL A 87 -2.97 1.86 1.97
CA VAL A 87 -2.20 1.75 3.21
C VAL A 87 -2.59 2.90 4.12
N GLY A 88 -3.40 2.58 5.12
CA GLY A 88 -3.95 3.53 6.06
C GLY A 88 -5.07 4.39 5.47
N VAL A 89 -5.63 5.22 6.34
CA VAL A 89 -6.59 6.28 6.03
C VAL A 89 -6.07 7.55 6.68
N ASP A 90 -6.18 8.68 5.98
CA ASP A 90 -5.70 9.96 6.49
C ASP A 90 -6.24 10.22 7.91
N VAL A 91 -5.33 10.58 8.81
CA VAL A 91 -5.62 10.77 10.24
C VAL A 91 -5.92 12.21 10.60
N GLY A 92 -6.04 13.11 9.61
CA GLY A 92 -6.20 14.53 9.83
C GLY A 92 -4.93 15.18 10.39
N ALA A 93 -4.92 16.51 10.36
CA ALA A 93 -3.76 17.32 10.75
C ALA A 93 -3.38 17.16 12.23
N ASP A 94 -4.35 16.86 13.10
CA ASP A 94 -4.18 16.60 14.54
C ASP A 94 -3.98 15.11 14.87
N GLY A 95 -4.06 14.23 13.86
CA GLY A 95 -3.93 12.80 14.03
C GLY A 95 -5.16 12.11 14.63
N ASN A 96 -6.29 12.80 14.76
CA ASN A 96 -7.48 12.33 15.45
C ASN A 96 -8.74 12.33 14.57
N ALA A 97 -8.59 12.34 13.24
CA ALA A 97 -9.72 12.27 12.31
C ALA A 97 -10.53 10.98 12.52
N SER A 98 -11.86 11.13 12.53
CA SER A 98 -12.77 10.00 12.60
C SER A 98 -12.63 9.13 11.34
N GLY A 99 -12.33 7.85 11.53
CA GLY A 99 -12.04 6.92 10.43
C GLY A 99 -10.59 6.91 9.95
N GLY A 100 -9.71 7.75 10.53
CA GLY A 100 -8.28 7.71 10.25
C GLY A 100 -7.61 6.44 10.76
N ALA A 101 -6.69 5.89 9.98
CA ALA A 101 -5.98 4.66 10.32
C ALA A 101 -4.51 4.78 9.92
N ARG A 102 -3.60 4.79 10.91
CA ARG A 102 -2.17 4.74 10.64
C ARG A 102 -1.78 3.29 10.34
N ALA A 103 -1.25 3.05 9.14
CA ALA A 103 -0.73 1.76 8.78
C ALA A 103 0.63 1.89 8.11
N THR A 104 1.50 0.92 8.37
CA THR A 104 2.81 0.78 7.74
C THR A 104 2.83 -0.53 6.97
N LEU A 105 3.15 -0.46 5.68
CA LEU A 105 3.48 -1.65 4.89
C LEU A 105 5.00 -1.82 4.88
N THR A 106 5.48 -2.76 5.69
CA THR A 106 6.90 -3.09 5.79
C THR A 106 7.24 -4.23 4.86
N ILE A 107 8.29 -4.09 4.07
CA ILE A 107 8.81 -5.16 3.22
C ILE A 107 10.13 -5.61 3.82
N GLU A 108 10.25 -6.87 4.22
CA GLU A 108 11.51 -7.38 4.74
C GLU A 108 12.62 -7.36 3.67
N PRO A 109 13.89 -7.17 4.06
CA PRO A 109 15.02 -7.19 3.13
C PRO A 109 15.04 -8.47 2.28
N GLY A 110 15.20 -8.31 0.97
CA GLY A 110 15.16 -9.41 0.01
C GLY A 110 13.75 -9.82 -0.44
N GLY A 111 12.70 -9.28 0.18
CA GLY A 111 11.32 -9.40 -0.28
C GLY A 111 11.14 -8.90 -1.71
N ARG A 112 10.31 -9.58 -2.50
CA ARG A 112 9.97 -9.18 -3.87
C ARG A 112 8.52 -8.75 -3.92
N VAL A 113 8.27 -7.55 -4.45
CA VAL A 113 6.93 -7.02 -4.70
C VAL A 113 6.75 -6.85 -6.21
N VAL A 114 5.61 -7.29 -6.73
CA VAL A 114 5.24 -7.21 -8.16
C VAL A 114 3.87 -6.56 -8.33
N GLY A 115 3.68 -5.82 -9.42
CA GLY A 115 2.45 -5.10 -9.76
C GLY A 115 1.92 -5.50 -11.13
#